data_AF-C7RFU4-F1
#
_entry.id   AF-C7RFU4-F1
#
_cell.length_a   1.000
_cell.length_b   1.000
_cell.length_c   1.000
_cell.angle_alpha   90.00
_cell.angle_beta   90.00
_cell.angle_gamma   90.00
#
_symmetry.space_group_name_H-M   'P 1'
#
loop_
_entity.id
_entity.type
_entity.pdbx_description
1 polymer ?
#
loop_
_entity_poly.entity_id
_entity_poly.type
_entity_poly.pdbx_seq_one_letter_code
_entity_poly.pdbx_strand_id
1 'polypeptide(L)'
;MRVIDILNNDEWIRKYDFYEGFMESIYYDKLVEAYEKLNYDILFVSDIHGRNHIERVVFYSVLLAYAYKLDDDDTYILINAASLHDTQRQNDGWDTEHGQRAAEKSIPYAHDVKESDLAILKAVIAAHSREDEIMDETLREFVGEKDFDRAKVLAKYFKDADGLDRVRINHLDPAYLRNDFSRGLVDFAYEFYENF
;
A
#
# COMPACT_ATOMS: atom_id res chain seq x y z
N MET A 1 4.43 6.83 -15.32
CA MET A 1 3.99 7.19 -13.95
C MET A 1 4.86 8.29 -13.41
N ARG A 2 4.28 9.19 -12.61
CA ARG A 2 5.03 10.27 -11.96
C ARG A 2 6.09 9.74 -10.99
N VAL A 3 5.79 8.66 -10.27
CA VAL A 3 6.77 8.01 -9.38
C VAL A 3 8.01 7.50 -10.12
N ILE A 4 7.81 6.82 -11.25
CA ILE A 4 8.92 6.31 -12.06
C ILE A 4 9.75 7.46 -12.64
N ASP A 5 9.11 8.57 -13.00
CA ASP A 5 9.81 9.79 -13.44
C ASP A 5 10.70 10.35 -12.32
N ILE A 6 10.16 10.54 -11.11
CA ILE A 6 10.91 11.00 -9.94
C ILE A 6 12.10 10.07 -9.64
N LEU A 7 11.86 8.76 -9.58
CA LEU A 7 12.90 7.77 -9.25
C LEU A 7 14.07 7.79 -10.25
N ASN A 8 13.80 8.02 -11.53
CA ASN A 8 14.83 7.99 -12.57
C ASN A 8 15.53 9.34 -12.79
N ASN A 9 14.79 10.45 -12.65
CA ASN A 9 15.22 11.74 -13.17
C ASN A 9 15.54 12.77 -12.07
N ASP A 10 14.97 12.64 -10.88
CA ASP A 10 15.17 13.64 -9.82
C ASP A 10 16.44 13.34 -9.01
N GLU A 11 17.21 14.38 -8.69
CA GLU A 11 18.44 14.22 -7.91
C GLU A 11 18.18 14.11 -6.40
N TRP A 12 17.13 14.78 -5.90
CA TRP A 12 16.85 14.89 -4.46
C TRP A 12 16.62 13.52 -3.80
N ILE A 13 16.03 12.57 -4.53
CA ILE A 13 15.69 11.24 -4.02
C ILE A 13 16.94 10.37 -3.78
N ARG A 14 18.06 10.69 -4.43
CA ARG A 14 19.31 9.92 -4.34
C ARG A 14 19.99 10.01 -2.97
N LYS A 15 19.58 10.97 -2.14
CA LYS A 15 20.12 11.15 -0.78
C LYS A 15 19.56 10.13 0.23
N TYR A 16 18.50 9.40 -0.13
CA TYR A 16 17.86 8.44 0.76
C TYR A 16 18.56 7.09 0.70
N ASP A 17 18.89 6.52 1.87
CA ASP A 17 19.69 5.29 2.01
C ASP A 17 19.12 4.09 1.24
N PHE A 18 17.80 4.03 1.04
CA PHE A 18 17.18 2.93 0.30
C PHE A 18 17.39 3.04 -1.22
N TYR A 19 17.71 4.22 -1.75
CA TYR A 19 17.55 4.53 -3.18
C TYR A 19 18.37 3.61 -4.07
N GLU A 20 19.69 3.58 -3.93
CA GLU A 20 20.56 2.79 -4.80
C GLU A 20 20.19 1.30 -4.74
N GLY A 21 20.04 0.78 -3.52
CA GLY A 21 19.69 -0.63 -3.31
C GLY A 21 18.30 -1.00 -3.80
N PHE A 22 17.33 -0.09 -3.74
CA PHE A 22 15.98 -0.30 -4.28
C PHE A 22 16.00 -0.33 -5.80
N MET A 23 16.67 0.65 -6.43
CA MET A 23 16.75 0.79 -7.89
C MET A 23 17.47 -0.40 -8.56
N GLU A 24 18.44 -1.02 -7.88
CA GLU A 24 19.14 -2.23 -8.37
C GLU A 24 18.42 -3.55 -8.05
N SER A 25 17.30 -3.49 -7.33
CA SER A 25 16.59 -4.69 -6.87
C SER A 25 15.45 -5.12 -7.78
N ILE A 26 15.04 -6.39 -7.66
CA ILE A 26 13.85 -6.93 -8.31
C ILE A 26 12.55 -6.19 -7.91
N TYR A 27 12.55 -5.46 -6.79
CA TYR A 27 11.36 -4.73 -6.33
C TYR A 27 11.11 -3.49 -7.19
N TYR A 28 12.14 -2.87 -7.76
CA TYR A 28 11.95 -1.81 -8.74
C TYR A 28 11.26 -2.33 -10.01
N ASP A 29 11.67 -3.51 -10.51
CA ASP A 29 11.00 -4.15 -11.65
C ASP A 29 9.53 -4.46 -11.34
N LYS A 30 9.24 -4.96 -10.13
CA LYS A 30 7.87 -5.20 -9.65
C LYS A 30 7.06 -3.91 -9.52
N LEU A 31 7.69 -2.78 -9.14
CA LEU A 31 7.02 -1.48 -9.10
C LEU A 31 6.60 -1.02 -10.50
N VAL A 32 7.50 -1.15 -11.48
CA VAL A 32 7.21 -0.82 -12.87
C VAL A 32 6.04 -1.67 -13.38
N GLU A 33 6.09 -2.99 -13.17
CA GLU A 33 5.03 -3.90 -13.55
C GLU A 33 3.69 -3.59 -12.85
N ALA A 34 3.72 -3.31 -11.55
CA ALA A 34 2.53 -2.95 -10.77
C ALA A 34 1.79 -1.77 -11.39
N TYR A 35 2.54 -0.77 -11.85
CA TYR A 35 1.94 0.38 -12.48
C TYR A 35 1.49 0.16 -13.93
N GLU A 36 2.16 -0.71 -14.69
CA GLU A 36 1.68 -1.12 -16.02
C GLU A 36 0.34 -1.87 -15.92
N LYS A 37 0.14 -2.64 -14.84
CA LYS A 37 -1.07 -3.41 -14.57
C LYS A 37 -2.14 -2.63 -13.78
N LEU A 38 -1.83 -1.43 -13.29
CA LEU A 38 -2.77 -0.64 -12.50
C LEU A 38 -4.01 -0.26 -13.32
N ASN A 39 -5.17 -0.70 -12.88
CA ASN A 39 -6.44 -0.41 -13.53
C ASN A 39 -6.99 0.96 -13.09
N TYR A 40 -6.75 1.99 -13.90
CA TYR A 40 -7.20 3.34 -13.60
C TYR A 40 -8.73 3.52 -13.69
N ASP A 41 -9.44 2.66 -14.43
CA ASP A 41 -10.88 2.80 -14.68
C ASP A 41 -11.74 2.49 -13.45
N ILE A 42 -11.19 1.78 -12.47
CA ILE A 42 -11.90 1.38 -11.23
C ILE A 42 -11.53 2.24 -10.02
N LEU A 43 -10.59 3.18 -10.17
CA LEU A 43 -10.14 4.01 -9.06
C LEU A 43 -11.22 5.01 -8.66
N PHE A 44 -11.27 5.32 -7.37
CA PHE A 44 -12.15 6.36 -6.87
C PHE A 44 -11.72 7.72 -7.45
N VAL A 45 -12.67 8.46 -8.03
CA VAL A 45 -12.38 9.76 -8.66
C VAL A 45 -12.33 10.83 -7.59
N SER A 46 -11.12 11.24 -7.21
CA SER A 46 -10.88 12.23 -6.16
C SER A 46 -9.48 12.85 -6.30
N ASP A 47 -9.35 14.12 -5.91
CA ASP A 47 -8.06 14.80 -5.79
C ASP A 47 -7.26 14.32 -4.55
N ILE A 48 -7.93 13.70 -3.58
CA ILE A 48 -7.36 13.27 -2.29
C ILE A 48 -7.12 11.75 -2.26
N HIS A 49 -8.09 10.97 -2.74
CA HIS A 49 -8.13 9.50 -2.64
C HIS A 49 -8.09 8.82 -4.02
N GLY A 50 -7.83 9.58 -5.08
CA GLY A 50 -7.77 9.05 -6.43
C GLY A 50 -6.36 8.67 -6.88
N ARG A 51 -6.16 8.71 -8.20
CA ARG A 51 -4.97 8.21 -8.89
C ARG A 51 -3.64 8.50 -8.19
N ASN A 52 -3.37 9.76 -7.84
CA ASN A 52 -2.07 10.14 -7.29
C ASN A 52 -1.81 9.50 -5.92
N HIS A 53 -2.85 9.35 -5.10
CA HIS A 53 -2.78 8.64 -3.82
C HIS A 53 -2.45 7.16 -4.04
N ILE A 54 -3.18 6.50 -4.94
CA ILE A 54 -2.94 5.08 -5.28
C ILE A 54 -1.52 4.87 -5.80
N GLU A 55 -1.02 5.75 -6.69
CA GLU A 55 0.34 5.64 -7.22
C GLU A 55 1.39 5.72 -6.09
N ARG A 56 1.23 6.63 -5.12
CA ARG A 56 2.16 6.75 -3.98
C ARG A 56 2.07 5.58 -3.01
N VAL A 57 0.87 5.08 -2.71
CA VAL A 57 0.68 3.93 -1.82
C VAL A 57 1.23 2.64 -2.45
N VAL A 58 1.07 2.44 -3.76
CA VAL A 58 1.72 1.31 -4.47
C VAL A 58 3.23 1.37 -4.31
N PHE A 59 3.83 2.56 -4.44
CA PHE A 59 5.27 2.72 -4.23
C PHE A 59 5.70 2.39 -2.79
N TYR A 60 5.03 2.93 -1.77
CA TYR A 60 5.35 2.60 -0.38
C TYR A 60 5.17 1.11 -0.07
N SER A 61 4.14 0.47 -0.62
CA SER A 61 3.93 -0.98 -0.49
C SER A 61 5.11 -1.78 -1.04
N VAL A 62 5.61 -1.44 -2.22
CA VAL A 62 6.76 -2.12 -2.83
C VAL A 62 8.07 -1.78 -2.11
N LEU A 63 8.22 -0.55 -1.62
CA LEU A 63 9.38 -0.14 -0.84
C LEU A 63 9.45 -0.86 0.51
N LEU A 64 8.31 -1.11 1.16
CA LEU A 64 8.24 -1.94 2.37
C LEU A 64 8.52 -3.41 2.06
N ALA A 65 8.05 -3.92 0.92
CA ALA A 65 8.39 -5.26 0.46
C ALA A 65 9.90 -5.43 0.27
N TYR A 66 10.57 -4.43 -0.31
CA TYR A 66 12.03 -4.35 -0.44
C TYR A 66 12.72 -4.35 0.94
N ALA A 67 12.32 -3.45 1.83
CA ALA A 67 12.96 -3.28 3.13
C ALA A 67 12.89 -4.54 4.00
N TYR A 68 11.76 -5.25 3.95
CA TYR A 68 11.51 -6.47 4.71
C TYR A 68 11.79 -7.76 3.93
N LYS A 69 12.31 -7.65 2.70
CA LYS A 69 12.68 -8.78 1.83
C LYS A 69 11.55 -9.79 1.64
N LEU A 70 10.35 -9.29 1.39
CA LEU A 70 9.18 -10.13 1.14
C LEU A 70 9.38 -10.95 -0.13
N ASP A 71 8.82 -12.15 -0.16
CA ASP A 71 8.80 -12.96 -1.37
C ASP A 71 7.81 -12.41 -2.40
N ASP A 72 7.77 -13.05 -3.57
CA ASP A 72 6.92 -12.63 -4.67
C ASP A 72 5.43 -12.66 -4.30
N ASP A 73 4.99 -13.70 -3.58
CA ASP A 73 3.59 -13.86 -3.21
C ASP A 73 3.13 -12.72 -2.29
N ASP A 74 3.90 -12.44 -1.25
CA ASP A 74 3.62 -11.37 -0.29
C ASP A 74 3.73 -9.98 -0.92
N THR A 75 4.68 -9.79 -1.84
CA THR A 75 4.84 -8.54 -2.57
C THR A 75 3.61 -8.25 -3.43
N TYR A 76 3.09 -9.23 -4.18
CA TYR A 76 1.88 -9.02 -4.98
C TYR A 76 0.62 -8.87 -4.12
N ILE A 77 0.57 -9.41 -2.91
CA ILE A 77 -0.51 -9.07 -1.96
C ILE A 77 -0.48 -7.58 -1.62
N LEU A 78 0.69 -7.00 -1.29
CA LEU A 78 0.78 -5.57 -0.96
C LEU A 78 0.52 -4.65 -2.16
N ILE A 79 1.00 -5.03 -3.36
CA ILE A 79 0.71 -4.31 -4.60
C ILE A 79 -0.80 -4.26 -4.85
N ASN A 80 -1.48 -5.42 -4.79
CA ASN A 80 -2.91 -5.47 -5.05
C ASN A 80 -3.73 -4.82 -3.93
N ALA A 81 -3.29 -4.89 -2.68
CA ALA A 81 -3.93 -4.15 -1.59
C ALA A 81 -3.89 -2.64 -1.88
N ALA A 82 -2.73 -2.10 -2.24
CA ALA A 82 -2.57 -0.70 -2.61
C ALA A 82 -3.42 -0.30 -3.81
N SER A 83 -3.44 -1.10 -4.86
CA SER A 83 -4.22 -0.82 -6.08
C SER A 83 -5.74 -0.82 -5.86
N LEU A 84 -6.24 -1.55 -4.86
CA LEU A 84 -7.68 -1.82 -4.70
C LEU A 84 -8.32 -1.16 -3.48
N HIS A 85 -7.57 -0.78 -2.45
CA HIS A 85 -8.12 -0.42 -1.13
C HIS A 85 -9.20 0.67 -1.15
N ASP A 86 -9.00 1.70 -1.97
CA ASP A 86 -9.86 2.88 -2.03
C ASP A 86 -10.90 2.82 -3.17
N THR A 87 -10.90 1.77 -3.99
CA THR A 87 -11.80 1.62 -5.15
C THR A 87 -13.28 1.63 -4.80
N GLN A 88 -13.63 1.36 -3.53
CA GLN A 88 -15.01 1.31 -3.04
C GLN A 88 -15.34 2.41 -2.03
N ARG A 89 -14.56 3.50 -1.98
CA ARG A 89 -14.96 4.71 -1.26
C ARG A 89 -16.27 5.27 -1.80
N GLN A 90 -17.07 5.87 -0.93
CA GLN A 90 -18.29 6.58 -1.31
C GLN A 90 -18.13 8.11 -1.26
N ASN A 91 -17.11 8.59 -0.55
CA ASN A 91 -16.79 10.00 -0.38
C ASN A 91 -15.34 10.14 0.14
N ASP A 92 -14.85 11.38 0.19
CA ASP A 92 -13.52 11.72 0.70
C ASP A 92 -13.44 11.83 2.23
N GLY A 93 -14.57 11.71 2.93
CA GLY A 93 -14.65 11.88 4.37
C GLY A 93 -14.32 10.59 5.15
N TRP A 94 -14.85 10.55 6.37
CA TRP A 94 -14.74 9.41 7.26
C TRP A 94 -15.64 8.26 6.78
N ASP A 95 -15.03 7.31 6.09
CA ASP A 95 -15.67 6.10 5.59
C ASP A 95 -14.86 4.93 6.14
N THR A 96 -15.22 4.33 7.28
CA THR A 96 -14.43 3.24 7.86
C THR A 96 -14.68 1.89 7.19
N GLU A 97 -15.69 1.82 6.33
CA GLU A 97 -16.22 0.60 5.73
C GLU A 97 -15.71 0.37 4.29
N HIS A 98 -14.95 1.31 3.70
CA HIS A 98 -14.49 1.17 2.31
C HIS A 98 -13.56 0.00 2.09
N GLY A 99 -12.67 -0.31 3.05
CA GLY A 99 -11.83 -1.50 3.01
C GLY A 99 -12.64 -2.79 2.91
N GLN A 100 -13.67 -2.95 3.75
CA GLN A 100 -14.56 -4.12 3.68
C GLN A 100 -15.23 -4.25 2.31
N ARG A 101 -15.77 -3.14 1.79
CA ARG A 101 -16.42 -3.15 0.47
C ARG A 101 -15.43 -3.48 -0.65
N ALA A 102 -14.21 -2.96 -0.60
CA ALA A 102 -13.16 -3.27 -1.56
C ALA A 102 -12.74 -4.75 -1.50
N ALA A 103 -12.60 -5.31 -0.30
CA ALA A 103 -12.31 -6.74 -0.10
C ALA A 103 -13.42 -7.65 -0.67
N GLU A 104 -14.68 -7.19 -0.70
CA GLU A 104 -15.79 -7.94 -1.27
C GLU A 104 -15.92 -7.78 -2.79
N LYS A 105 -15.68 -6.58 -3.32
CA LYS A 105 -16.07 -6.20 -4.69
C LYS A 105 -14.92 -6.04 -5.67
N SER A 106 -13.71 -5.76 -5.20
CA SER A 106 -12.60 -5.35 -6.05
C SER A 106 -11.60 -6.47 -6.34
N ILE A 107 -11.70 -7.60 -5.64
CA ILE A 107 -10.84 -8.77 -5.81
C ILE A 107 -10.82 -9.35 -7.23
N PRO A 108 -11.91 -9.32 -8.03
CA PRO A 108 -11.84 -9.75 -9.43
C PRO A 108 -10.84 -8.97 -10.30
N TYR A 109 -10.38 -7.79 -9.85
CA TYR A 109 -9.37 -6.98 -10.53
C TYR A 109 -7.95 -7.23 -10.02
N ALA A 110 -7.77 -8.10 -9.02
CA ALA A 110 -6.45 -8.46 -8.53
C ALA A 110 -5.68 -9.26 -9.59
N HIS A 111 -4.38 -9.07 -9.66
CA HIS A 111 -3.49 -9.73 -10.62
C HIS A 111 -2.29 -10.36 -9.91
N ASP A 112 -1.78 -11.48 -10.45
CA ASP A 112 -0.59 -12.18 -9.96
C ASP A 112 -0.64 -12.63 -8.48
N VAL A 113 -1.83 -12.72 -7.90
CA VAL A 113 -2.07 -13.28 -6.56
C VAL A 113 -2.58 -14.72 -6.69
N LYS A 114 -1.96 -15.64 -5.96
CA LYS A 114 -2.39 -17.04 -5.91
C LYS A 114 -3.80 -17.16 -5.33
N GLU A 115 -4.57 -18.12 -5.83
CA GLU A 115 -5.92 -18.39 -5.31
C GLU A 115 -5.92 -18.67 -3.80
N SER A 116 -4.88 -19.36 -3.30
CA SER A 116 -4.70 -19.61 -1.86
C SER A 116 -4.50 -18.35 -1.02
N ASP A 117 -4.08 -17.24 -1.63
CA ASP A 117 -3.71 -16.00 -0.94
C ASP A 117 -4.79 -14.92 -1.06
N LEU A 118 -5.87 -15.17 -1.83
CA LEU A 118 -6.97 -14.22 -1.98
C LEU A 118 -7.65 -13.89 -0.64
N ALA A 119 -7.70 -14.85 0.30
CA ALA A 119 -8.22 -14.60 1.64
C ALA A 119 -7.34 -13.62 2.42
N ILE A 120 -6.02 -13.71 2.27
CA ILE A 120 -5.06 -12.79 2.91
C ILE A 120 -5.19 -11.40 2.28
N LEU A 121 -5.24 -11.30 0.94
CA LEU A 121 -5.45 -10.02 0.25
C LEU A 121 -6.72 -9.32 0.73
N LYS A 122 -7.84 -10.06 0.82
CA LYS A 122 -9.09 -9.54 1.37
C LYS A 122 -8.95 -9.04 2.80
N ALA A 123 -8.27 -9.81 3.66
CA ALA A 123 -8.04 -9.45 5.05
C ALA A 123 -7.23 -8.14 5.18
N VAL A 124 -6.15 -8.01 4.40
CA VAL A 124 -5.30 -6.82 4.37
C VAL A 124 -6.08 -5.60 3.90
N ILE A 125 -6.85 -5.72 2.81
CA ILE A 125 -7.71 -4.65 2.30
C ILE A 125 -8.81 -4.31 3.30
N ALA A 126 -9.46 -5.27 3.96
CA ALA A 126 -10.51 -4.96 4.92
C ALA A 126 -9.96 -4.22 6.15
N ALA A 127 -8.81 -4.64 6.65
CA ALA A 127 -8.20 -4.13 7.87
C ALA A 127 -7.63 -2.70 7.76
N HIS A 128 -7.31 -2.22 6.55
CA HIS A 128 -6.61 -0.94 6.40
C HIS A 128 -7.47 0.26 6.85
N SER A 129 -8.78 0.22 6.59
CA SER A 129 -9.72 1.29 6.95
C SER A 129 -10.25 1.20 8.37
N ARG A 130 -9.76 0.24 9.17
CA ARG A 130 -10.19 -0.03 10.55
C ARG A 130 -9.19 0.48 11.56
N GLU A 131 -9.65 0.66 12.80
CA GLU A 131 -8.78 0.93 13.94
C GLU A 131 -7.91 -0.29 14.26
N ASP A 132 -6.77 -0.10 14.92
CA ASP A 132 -5.83 -1.20 15.21
C ASP A 132 -6.39 -2.17 16.24
N GLU A 133 -7.20 -1.67 17.15
CA GLU A 133 -7.85 -2.40 18.24
C GLU A 133 -8.72 -3.54 17.71
N ILE A 134 -9.33 -3.35 16.53
CA ILE A 134 -10.21 -4.33 15.88
C ILE A 134 -9.54 -5.03 14.69
N MET A 135 -8.28 -4.73 14.37
CA MET A 135 -7.58 -5.32 13.23
C MET A 135 -7.57 -6.84 13.29
N ASP A 136 -7.28 -7.39 14.48
CA ASP A 136 -7.23 -8.83 14.71
C ASP A 136 -8.60 -9.51 14.49
N GLU A 137 -9.71 -8.82 14.81
CA GLU A 137 -11.07 -9.31 14.57
C GLU A 137 -11.38 -9.25 13.07
N THR A 138 -11.10 -8.13 12.41
CA THR A 138 -11.29 -7.96 10.96
C THR A 138 -10.52 -8.99 10.14
N LEU A 139 -9.26 -9.28 10.51
CA LEU A 139 -8.48 -10.30 9.81
C LEU A 139 -9.13 -11.69 9.91
N ARG A 140 -9.67 -12.05 11.07
CA ARG A 140 -10.32 -13.36 11.32
C ARG A 140 -11.63 -13.56 10.58
N GLU A 141 -12.23 -12.51 10.03
CA GLU A 141 -13.38 -12.64 9.13
C GLU A 141 -13.00 -13.31 7.81
N PHE A 142 -11.73 -13.21 7.40
CA PHE A 142 -11.25 -13.68 6.10
C PHE A 142 -10.28 -14.86 6.19
N VAL A 143 -9.43 -14.91 7.22
CA VAL A 143 -8.38 -15.94 7.35
C VAL A 143 -8.52 -16.77 8.63
N GLY A 144 -8.15 -18.04 8.54
CA GLY A 144 -8.01 -18.92 9.70
C GLY A 144 -6.63 -18.82 10.36
N GLU A 145 -6.44 -19.51 11.49
CA GLU A 145 -5.22 -19.46 12.32
C GLU A 145 -3.93 -19.77 11.55
N LYS A 146 -3.99 -20.60 10.51
CA LYS A 146 -2.81 -20.95 9.68
C LYS A 146 -2.21 -19.72 8.98
N ASP A 147 -3.05 -18.81 8.49
CA ASP A 147 -2.63 -17.67 7.68
C ASP A 147 -2.72 -16.34 8.45
N PHE A 148 -3.20 -16.38 9.70
CA PHE A 148 -3.45 -15.20 10.53
C PHE A 148 -2.19 -14.34 10.75
N ASP A 149 -1.07 -14.95 11.16
CA ASP A 149 0.16 -14.21 11.44
C ASP A 149 0.73 -13.55 10.16
N ARG A 150 0.67 -14.26 9.03
CA ARG A 150 1.06 -13.73 7.71
C ARG A 150 0.18 -12.54 7.34
N ALA A 151 -1.13 -12.68 7.42
CA ALA A 151 -2.08 -11.59 7.14
C ALA A 151 -1.87 -10.38 8.06
N LYS A 152 -1.60 -10.61 9.35
CA LYS A 152 -1.36 -9.55 10.33
C LYS A 152 -0.08 -8.77 10.04
N VAL A 153 0.99 -9.43 9.63
CA VAL A 153 2.23 -8.78 9.21
C VAL A 153 2.00 -7.92 7.96
N LEU A 154 1.35 -8.47 6.93
CA LEU A 154 1.06 -7.74 5.70
C LEU A 154 0.09 -6.57 5.91
N ALA A 155 -0.91 -6.73 6.78
CA ALA A 155 -1.83 -5.64 7.14
C ALA A 155 -1.10 -4.47 7.81
N LYS A 156 -0.10 -4.73 8.65
CA LYS A 156 0.72 -3.68 9.26
C LYS A 156 1.57 -2.94 8.22
N TYR A 157 2.21 -3.66 7.29
CA TYR A 157 2.95 -3.02 6.20
C TYR A 157 2.03 -2.17 5.32
N PHE A 158 0.85 -2.70 4.99
CA PHE A 158 -0.08 -1.97 4.16
C PHE A 158 -0.65 -0.71 4.85
N LYS A 159 -0.99 -0.80 6.14
CA LYS A 159 -1.40 0.37 6.94
C LYS A 159 -0.30 1.42 7.04
N ASP A 160 0.97 1.01 7.12
CA ASP A 160 2.09 1.95 7.07
C ASP A 160 2.22 2.61 5.69
N ALA A 161 2.05 1.85 4.60
CA ALA A 161 2.11 2.38 3.24
C ALA A 161 1.03 3.46 2.98
N ASP A 162 -0.22 3.19 3.35
CA ASP A 162 -1.31 4.17 3.29
C ASP A 162 -1.08 5.34 4.27
N GLY A 163 -0.60 5.00 5.47
CA GLY A 163 -0.26 5.95 6.53
C GLY A 163 0.77 7.00 6.11
N LEU A 164 1.87 6.57 5.47
CA LEU A 164 2.91 7.45 4.95
C LEU A 164 2.36 8.47 3.95
N ASP A 165 1.36 8.10 3.15
CA ASP A 165 0.75 9.01 2.19
C ASP A 165 -0.22 10.03 2.82
N ARG A 166 -0.48 9.98 4.13
CA ARG A 166 -1.34 10.96 4.82
C ARG A 166 -0.74 12.36 4.88
N VAL A 167 0.51 12.54 4.47
CA VAL A 167 1.11 13.86 4.20
C VAL A 167 0.25 14.68 3.23
N ARG A 168 -0.46 14.03 2.29
CA ARG A 168 -1.33 14.68 1.31
C ARG A 168 -2.49 15.48 1.92
N ILE A 169 -2.88 15.11 3.15
CA ILE A 169 -3.93 15.77 3.94
C ILE A 169 -3.36 16.33 5.25
N ASN A 170 -2.03 16.42 5.38
CA ASN A 170 -1.32 16.86 6.57
C ASN A 170 -1.71 16.11 7.86
N HIS A 171 -2.00 14.80 7.75
CA HIS A 171 -2.41 13.93 8.86
C HIS A 171 -1.51 12.70 9.03
N LEU A 172 -0.26 12.76 8.59
CA LEU A 172 0.71 11.72 8.93
C LEU A 172 1.04 11.84 10.42
N ASP A 173 0.79 10.77 11.17
CA ASP A 173 1.19 10.65 12.58
C ASP A 173 2.16 9.46 12.72
N PRO A 174 3.45 9.70 13.03
CA PRO A 174 4.43 8.64 13.20
C PRO A 174 4.09 7.61 14.29
N ALA A 175 3.25 7.95 15.28
CA ALA A 175 2.77 7.00 16.28
C ALA A 175 1.88 5.90 15.67
N TYR A 176 1.29 6.18 14.50
CA TYR A 176 0.53 5.23 13.70
C TYR A 176 1.39 4.49 12.66
N LEU A 177 2.72 4.56 12.73
CA LEU A 177 3.59 3.72 11.90
C LEU A 177 4.07 2.51 12.72
N ARG A 178 3.69 1.32 12.27
CA ARG A 178 3.85 0.04 12.97
C ARG A 178 5.26 -0.49 12.85
N ASN A 179 6.00 -0.12 11.81
CA ASN A 179 7.32 -0.67 11.49
C ASN A 179 8.43 0.39 11.54
N ASP A 180 9.63 -0.03 11.97
CA ASP A 180 10.77 0.87 12.17
C ASP A 180 11.23 1.53 10.86
N PHE A 181 11.22 0.78 9.75
CA PHE A 181 11.58 1.33 8.44
C PHE A 181 10.60 2.42 8.02
N SER A 182 9.30 2.21 8.16
CA SER A 182 8.26 3.21 7.88
C SER A 182 8.45 4.48 8.71
N ARG A 183 8.78 4.36 10.01
CA ARG A 183 9.07 5.52 10.86
C ARG A 183 10.27 6.33 10.38
N GLY A 184 11.26 5.67 9.77
CA GLY A 184 12.40 6.33 9.12
C GLY A 184 12.06 7.07 7.81
N LEU A 185 10.88 6.82 7.23
CA LEU A 185 10.44 7.44 5.98
C LEU A 185 9.60 8.71 6.17
N VAL A 186 9.42 9.22 7.39
CA VAL A 186 8.55 10.39 7.63
C VAL A 186 9.03 11.62 6.85
N ASP A 187 10.31 11.98 6.95
CA ASP A 187 10.87 13.12 6.21
C ASP A 187 10.81 12.89 4.70
N PHE A 188 11.09 11.65 4.26
CA PHE A 188 10.96 11.24 2.88
C PHE A 188 9.53 11.42 2.37
N ALA A 189 8.52 11.08 3.16
CA ALA A 189 7.13 11.15 2.74
C ALA A 189 6.69 12.58 2.44
N TYR A 190 7.10 13.54 3.29
CA TYR A 190 6.83 14.96 3.05
C TYR A 190 7.52 15.46 1.79
N GLU A 191 8.82 15.24 1.63
CA GLU A 191 9.56 15.70 0.45
C GLU A 191 9.07 15.02 -0.83
N PHE A 192 8.73 13.74 -0.76
CA PHE A 192 8.16 13.01 -1.89
C PHE A 192 6.83 13.59 -2.34
N TYR A 193 5.94 13.95 -1.41
CA TYR A 193 4.66 14.59 -1.74
C TYR A 193 4.86 16.00 -2.30
N GLU A 194 5.79 16.79 -1.76
CA GLU A 194 6.10 18.14 -2.26
C GLU A 194 6.64 18.14 -3.69
N ASN A 195 7.35 17.07 -4.08
CA ASN A 195 7.89 16.89 -5.43
C ASN A 195 6.99 16.03 -6.33
N PHE A 196 5.81 15.61 -5.88
CA PHE A 196 4.92 14.74 -6.64
C PHE A 196 4.15 15.48 -7.75
#